data_AF-A0A8S3GCN4-F1
#
_entry.id   AF-A0A8S3GCN4-F1
#
_cell.length_a   1.000
_cell.length_b   1.000
_cell.length_c   1.000
_cell.angle_alpha   90.00
_cell.angle_beta   90.00
_cell.angle_gamma   90.00
#
_symmetry.space_group_name_H-M   'P 1'
#
loop_
_entity.id
_entity.type
_entity.pdbx_description
1 polymer ?
#
loop_
_entity_poly.entity_id
_entity_poly.type
_entity_poly.pdbx_seq_one_letter_code
_entity_poly.pdbx_strand_id
1 'polypeptide(L)' 'NFILSADVDRTTIIWDANSGHCKQQFSFHTTPALDVDWQSDTTFASCFHDMTLNIWNQAPRCGGGGGGWSPPFFRRIY' A
#
# COMPACT_ATOMS: atom_id res chain seq x y z
N ASN A 1 9.47 3.40 -11.67
CA ASN A 1 9.40 1.93 -11.63
C ASN A 1 9.22 1.53 -10.17
N PHE A 2 8.04 1.03 -9.80
CA PHE A 2 7.74 0.71 -8.41
C PHE A 2 7.54 -0.80 -8.26
N ILE A 3 8.04 -1.35 -7.16
CA ILE A 3 7.82 -2.74 -6.78
C ILE A 3 6.90 -2.75 -5.57
N LEU A 4 5.94 -3.66 -5.56
CA LEU A 4 5.04 -3.90 -4.44
C LEU A 4 5.36 -5.26 -3.84
N SER A 5 5.42 -5.31 -2.52
CA SER A 5 5.64 -6.54 -1.78
C SER A 5 4.71 -6.58 -0.58
N ALA A 6 4.10 -7.73 -0.33
CA ALA A 6 3.38 -8.02 0.90
C ALA A 6 4.13 -9.07 1.72
N ASP A 7 3.99 -8.98 3.04
CA ASP A 7 4.60 -9.87 4.00
C ASP A 7 3.55 -10.50 4.93
N VAL A 8 3.86 -11.71 5.42
CA VAL A 8 3.15 -12.40 6.49
C VAL A 8 3.18 -11.63 7.81
N ASP A 9 4.17 -10.75 7.98
CA ASP A 9 4.29 -9.81 9.10
C ASP A 9 3.24 -8.68 9.06
N ARG A 10 2.25 -8.79 8.16
CA ARG A 10 1.11 -7.87 8.03
C ARG A 10 1.54 -6.49 7.56
N THR A 11 2.60 -6.46 6.75
CA THR A 11 3.13 -5.24 6.16
C THR A 11 3.10 -5.33 4.65
N THR A 12 2.65 -4.26 4.01
CA THR A 12 2.81 -4.07 2.57
C THR A 12 3.80 -2.94 2.34
N ILE A 13 4.75 -3.11 1.44
CA ILE A 13 5.81 -2.13 1.17
C ILE A 13 5.86 -1.82 -0.32
N ILE A 14 6.06 -0.53 -0.61
CA ILE A 14 6.33 -0.03 -1.95
C ILE A 14 7.78 0.42 -2.01
N TRP A 15 8.47 -0.09 -3.00
CA TRP A 15 9.88 0.16 -3.26
C TRP A 15 10.05 0.96 -4.55
N ASP A 16 10.98 1.88 -4.56
CA ASP A 16 11.46 2.50 -5.79
C ASP A 16 12.54 1.60 -6.40
N ALA A 17 12.24 0.96 -7.53
CA ALA A 17 13.16 0.03 -8.17
C ALA A 17 14.41 0.71 -8.74
N ASN A 18 14.36 2.02 -8.99
CA ASN A 18 15.49 2.76 -9.54
C ASN A 18 16.53 3.08 -8.47
N SER A 19 16.07 3.35 -7.24
CA SER A 19 16.94 3.74 -6.13
C SER A 19 17.16 2.64 -5.09
N GLY A 20 16.33 1.59 -5.12
CA GLY A 20 16.34 0.50 -4.14
C GLY A 20 15.78 0.89 -2.76
N HIS A 21 15.27 2.11 -2.60
CA HIS A 21 14.77 2.59 -1.32
C HIS A 21 13.30 2.21 -1.10
N CYS A 22 12.98 1.91 0.16
CA CYS A 22 11.61 1.81 0.63
C CYS A 22 10.95 3.19 0.51
N LYS A 23 9.94 3.29 -0.34
CA LYS A 23 9.17 4.52 -0.53
C LYS A 23 8.10 4.64 0.55
N GLN A 24 7.44 3.53 0.89
CA GLN A 24 6.34 3.52 1.85
C GLN A 24 6.10 2.13 2.41
N GLN A 25 5.84 2.05 3.71
CA GLN A 25 5.42 0.84 4.42
C GLN A 25 4.03 1.07 5.02
N PHE A 26 3.16 0.09 4.83
CA PHE A 26 1.80 0.05 5.34
C PHE A 26 1.71 -1.07 6.38
N SER A 27 1.51 -0.69 7.65
CA SER A 27 1.52 -1.62 8.80
C SER A 27 0.17 -1.64 9.52
N PHE A 28 -0.92 -1.63 8.75
CA PHE A 28 -2.27 -1.50 9.30
C PHE A 28 -3.06 -2.82 9.27
N HIS A 29 -2.48 -3.87 8.69
CA HIS A 29 -3.20 -5.12 8.49
C HIS A 29 -3.31 -5.89 9.81
N THR A 30 -4.52 -6.33 10.13
CA THR A 30 -4.83 -7.16 11.30
C THR A 30 -4.45 -8.61 11.09
N THR A 31 -4.34 -9.05 9.84
CA THR A 31 -3.99 -10.43 9.46
C THR A 31 -2.96 -10.44 8.32
N PRO A 32 -2.24 -11.56 8.11
CA PRO A 32 -1.24 -11.69 7.04
C PRO A 32 -1.85 -11.35 5.66
N ALA A 33 -1.11 -10.54 4.89
CA ALA A 33 -1.46 -10.30 3.49
C ALA A 33 -1.15 -11.57 2.70
N LEU A 34 -2.13 -12.06 1.94
CA LEU A 34 -1.97 -13.26 1.12
C LEU A 34 -1.54 -12.92 -0.30
N ASP A 35 -2.00 -11.78 -0.82
CA ASP A 35 -1.68 -11.32 -2.16
C ASP A 35 -1.81 -9.80 -2.27
N VAL A 36 -1.10 -9.23 -3.23
CA VAL A 36 -1.13 -7.81 -3.57
C VAL A 36 -1.02 -7.62 -5.07
N ASP A 37 -1.84 -6.73 -5.61
CA ASP A 37 -1.85 -6.45 -7.04
C ASP A 37 -2.02 -4.97 -7.34
N TRP A 38 -1.32 -4.50 -8.38
CA TRP A 38 -1.41 -3.13 -8.84
C TRP A 38 -2.64 -2.96 -9.73
N GLN A 39 -3.50 -2.00 -9.39
CA GLN A 39 -4.56 -1.56 -10.29
C GLN A 39 -4.05 -0.48 -11.26
N SER A 40 -3.19 0.41 -10.77
CA SER A 40 -2.62 1.53 -11.54
C SER A 40 -1.30 2.00 -10.88
N ASP A 41 -0.64 3.00 -11.45
CA ASP A 41 0.61 3.56 -10.90
C ASP A 41 0.48 4.12 -9.48
N THR A 42 -0.76 4.47 -9.08
CA THR A 42 -1.05 5.06 -7.77
C THR A 42 -1.91 4.16 -6.90
N THR A 43 -2.61 3.19 -7.47
CA THR A 43 -3.62 2.41 -6.74
C THR A 43 -3.28 0.93 -6.77
N PHE A 44 -3.40 0.26 -5.63
CA PHE A 44 -3.20 -1.18 -5.52
C PHE A 44 -4.21 -1.81 -4.56
N ALA A 45 -4.40 -3.11 -4.68
CA ALA A 45 -5.24 -3.92 -3.82
C ALA A 45 -4.36 -4.88 -2.99
N SER A 46 -4.82 -5.19 -1.79
CA SER A 46 -4.23 -6.23 -0.93
C SER A 46 -5.33 -7.11 -0.37
N CYS A 47 -5.14 -8.43 -0.41
CA CYS A 47 -6.07 -9.41 0.13
C CYS A 47 -5.54 -10.09 1.40
N PHE A 48 -6.46 -10.49 2.27
CA PHE A 48 -6.16 -10.96 3.62
C PHE A 48 -6.78 -12.31 3.93
N HIS A 49 -6.21 -12.99 4.93
CA HIS A 49 -6.75 -14.23 5.46
C HIS A 49 -8.12 -14.06 6.12
N ASP A 50 -8.44 -12.87 6.62
CA ASP A 50 -9.74 -12.53 7.20
C ASP A 50 -10.85 -12.27 6.15
N MET A 51 -10.64 -12.71 4.90
CA MET A 51 -11.55 -12.52 3.76
C MET A 51 -11.82 -11.05 3.42
N THR A 52 -10.94 -10.14 3.87
CA THR A 52 -11.04 -8.72 3.55
C THR A 52 -10.15 -8.37 2.36
N LEU A 53 -10.62 -7.43 1.55
CA LEU A 53 -9.83 -6.74 0.53
C LEU A 53 -9.75 -5.27 0.88
N ASN A 54 -8.54 -4.71 0.81
CA ASN A 54 -8.31 -3.27 0.98
C ASN A 54 -7.74 -2.68 -0.32
N ILE A 55 -8.32 -1.56 -0.74
CA ILE A 55 -7.80 -0.75 -1.83
C ILE A 55 -7.02 0.42 -1.24
N TRP A 56 -5.87 0.70 -1.84
CA TRP A 56 -4.91 1.70 -1.39
C TRP A 56 -4.63 2.65 -2.52
N ASN A 57 -4.64 3.95 -2.22
CA ASN A 57 -4.27 4.98 -3.19
C ASN A 57 -3.07 5.77 -2.64
N GLN A 58 -2.01 5.86 -3.42
CA GLN A 58 -0.93 6.81 -3.21
C GLN A 58 -1.48 8.21 -3.44
N ALA A 59 -1.52 9.04 -2.40
CA ALA A 59 -1.90 10.44 -2.57
C ALA A 59 -1.00 11.09 -3.62
N PRO A 60 -1.55 11.93 -4.53
CA PRO A 60 -0.71 12.73 -5.42
C PRO A 60 0.28 13.50 -4.57
N ARG A 61 1.52 13.64 -5.06
CA ARG A 61 2.50 14.53 -4.43
C ARG A 61 1.94 15.96 -4.45
N CYS A 62 1.23 16.36 -3.41
CA CYS A 62 0.89 17.75 -3.18
C CYS A 62 2.21 18.48 -2.96
N GLY A 63 2.62 19.31 -3.92
CA GLY A 63 3.74 20.20 -3.76
C GLY A 63 3.41 21.20 -2.64
N GLY A 64 4.24 21.22 -1.59
CA GLY A 64 4.16 22.22 -0.53
C GLY A 64 4.30 21.59 0.85
N GLY A 65 5.33 22.00 1.57
CA GLY A 65 5.76 21.43 2.85
C GLY A 65 4.68 21.33 3.92
N GLY A 66 4.76 20.26 4.70
CA GLY A 66 3.91 20.02 5.86
C GLY A 66 3.57 18.54 5.97
N GLY A 67 4.35 17.80 6.77
CA GLY A 67 4.13 16.37 7.01
C GLY A 67 2.72 16.10 7.52
N GLY A 68 1.96 15.34 6.74
CA GLY A 68 0.59 14.98 7.07
C GLY A 68 -0.07 14.29 5.89
N TRP A 69 0.46 13.13 5.50
CA TRP A 69 -0.14 12.31 4.45
C TRP A 69 -1.47 11.75 4.97
N SER A 70 -2.57 12.11 4.32
CA SER A 70 -3.91 11.60 4.63
C SER A 70 -3.90 10.07 4.62
N PRO A 71 -4.61 9.40 5.55
CA PRO A 71 -4.71 7.95 5.51
C PRO A 71 -5.28 7.53 4.15
N PRO A 72 -4.74 6.47 3.54
CA PRO A 72 -5.26 5.96 2.28
C PRO A 72 -6.76 5.73 2.42
N PHE A 73 -7.54 6.06 1.40
CA PHE A 73 -8.97 5.78 1.39
C PHE A 73 -9.17 4.26 1.42
N PHE A 74 -9.37 3.72 2.62
CA PHE A 74 -9.70 2.32 2.84
C PHE A 74 -11.10 2.04 2.31
N ARG A 75 -11.19 1.33 1.19
CA ARG A 75 -12.45 0.75 0.73
C ARG A 75 -12.42 -0.74 0.98
N ARG A 76 -13.07 -1.17 2.07
CA ARG A 76 -13.38 -2.57 2.34
C ARG A 76 -14.46 -3.02 1.35
N ILE A 77 -14.11 -3.99 0.50
CA ILE A 77 -15.08 -4.63 -0.40
C ILE A 77 -15.45 -5.97 0.27
N TYR A 78 -16.75 -6.15 0.54
CA TYR A 78 -17.34 -7.40 1.03
C TYR A 78 -17.92 -8.20 -0.14
#